data_AF-A0AAN6WBF1-F1
#
_entry.id   AF-A0AAN6WBF1-F1
#
_cell.length_a   1.000
_cell.length_b   1.000
_cell.length_c   1.000
_cell.angle_alpha   90.00
_cell.angle_beta   90.00
_cell.angle_gamma   90.00
#
_symmetry.space_group_name_H-M   'P 1'
#
loop_
_entity.id
_entity.type
_entity.pdbx_description
1 polymer ?
#
loop_
_entity_poly.entity_id
_entity_poly.type
_entity_poly.pdbx_seq_one_letter_code
_entity_poly.pdbx_strand_id
1 'polypeptide(L)'
;VWSRPSLMQMVETLRGVMMGYRGKRGGLPVEYNSHVLVLLEGFGHLVEQLNKTQEELAELKNLREKEVEQFRGISEEWIQRENGYKAEIKRLELVLAKESKDGLASVTLARHGSLINRSGTKRFQARLKRMSSSQDAGTP
;
A
#
# COMPACT_ATOMS: atom_id res chain seq x y z
N VAL A 1 7.92 -8.18 45.69
CA VAL A 1 8.21 -8.20 44.24
C VAL A 1 9.00 -6.96 43.91
N TRP A 2 10.32 -7.09 43.68
CA TRP A 2 11.15 -5.96 43.23
C TRP A 2 10.89 -5.77 41.74
N SER A 3 9.94 -4.90 41.40
CA SER A 3 9.71 -4.50 40.00
C SER A 3 10.83 -3.57 39.56
N ARG A 4 11.59 -3.96 38.55
CA ARG A 4 12.49 -3.04 37.84
C ARG A 4 11.64 -1.94 37.20
N PRO A 5 11.93 -0.65 37.45
CA PRO A 5 11.17 0.44 36.84
C PRO A 5 11.33 0.41 35.31
N SER A 6 10.25 0.73 34.61
CA SER A 6 10.28 0.85 33.15
C SER A 6 11.10 2.07 32.70
N LEU A 7 11.53 2.09 31.43
CA LEU A 7 12.30 3.21 30.86
C LEU A 7 11.61 4.56 31.13
N MET A 8 10.30 4.64 30.87
CA MET A 8 9.49 5.84 31.13
C MET A 8 9.43 6.22 32.60
N GLN A 9 9.37 5.25 33.52
CA GLN A 9 9.41 5.51 34.95
C GLN A 9 10.78 6.06 35.38
N MET A 10 11.87 5.58 34.78
CA MET A 10 13.22 6.10 35.02
C MET A 10 13.39 7.52 34.45
N VAL A 11 12.84 7.81 33.26
CA VAL A 11 12.79 9.17 32.69
C VAL A 11 12.06 10.13 33.62
N GLU A 12 10.85 9.80 34.06
CA GLU A 12 10.07 10.71 34.91
C GLU A 12 10.70 10.90 36.29
N THR A 13 11.32 9.86 36.85
CA THR A 13 12.05 9.96 38.12
C THR A 13 13.24 10.91 38.00
N LEU A 14 14.07 10.74 36.97
CA LEU A 14 15.20 11.64 36.70
C LEU A 14 14.73 13.06 36.39
N ARG A 15 13.66 13.21 35.60
CA ARG A 15 13.07 14.51 35.28
C ARG A 15 12.61 15.24 36.55
N GLY A 16 11.92 14.55 37.46
CA GLY A 16 11.50 15.10 38.75
C GLY A 16 12.68 15.56 39.60
N VAL A 17 13.72 14.72 39.69
CA VAL A 17 14.96 15.05 40.41
C VAL A 17 15.65 16.25 39.77
N MET A 18 15.93 16.22 38.47
CA MET A 18 16.62 17.30 37.77
C MET A 18 15.85 18.64 37.82
N MET A 19 14.52 18.61 37.76
CA MET A 19 13.69 19.81 37.89
C MET A 19 13.69 20.36 39.33
N GLY A 20 13.71 19.51 40.36
CA GLY A 20 13.84 19.92 41.76
C GLY A 20 15.23 20.45 42.14
N TYR A 21 16.25 20.11 41.37
CA TYR A 21 17.63 20.57 41.54
C TYR A 21 17.95 21.88 40.80
N ARG A 22 17.00 22.47 40.06
CA ARG A 22 17.17 23.79 39.43
C ARG A 22 17.52 24.84 40.48
N GLY A 23 18.81 25.18 40.58
CA GLY A 23 19.34 26.22 41.47
C GLY A 23 20.44 25.77 42.44
N LYS A 24 20.70 24.47 42.60
CA LYS A 24 21.84 23.96 43.39
C LYS A 24 22.98 23.59 42.44
N ARG A 25 24.19 24.12 42.65
CA ARG A 25 25.42 23.81 41.88
C ARG A 25 25.97 22.38 42.14
N GLY A 26 25.12 21.42 42.44
CA GLY A 26 25.48 20.02 42.69
C GLY A 26 25.13 19.15 41.49
N GLY A 27 25.99 18.18 41.17
CA GLY A 27 25.69 17.15 40.17
C GLY A 27 24.57 16.22 40.61
N LEU A 28 24.11 15.35 39.68
CA LEU A 28 23.12 14.32 39.96
C LEU A 28 23.67 13.36 41.06
N PRO A 29 22.87 12.97 42.07
CA PRO A 29 23.31 11.96 43.05
C PRO A 29 23.68 10.63 42.39
N VAL A 30 24.70 9.96 42.93
CA VAL A 30 25.30 8.74 42.37
C VAL A 30 24.27 7.59 42.25
N GLU A 31 23.26 7.55 43.12
CA GLU A 31 22.16 6.58 43.10
C GLU A 31 21.35 6.58 41.79
N TYR A 32 21.37 7.70 41.06
CA TYR A 32 20.68 7.85 39.78
C TYR A 32 21.56 7.55 38.56
N ASN A 33 22.86 7.29 38.74
CA ASN A 33 23.75 6.95 37.63
C ASN A 33 23.28 5.70 36.86
N SER A 34 22.72 4.72 37.58
CA SER A 34 22.13 3.52 36.97
C SER A 34 20.95 3.86 36.05
N HIS A 35 20.11 4.83 36.45
CA HIS A 35 18.98 5.28 35.65
C HIS A 35 19.47 5.99 34.40
N VAL A 36 20.49 6.84 34.51
CA VAL A 36 21.09 7.54 33.36
C VAL A 36 21.67 6.53 32.36
N LEU A 37 22.42 5.53 32.82
CA LEU A 37 23.00 4.51 31.92
C LEU A 37 21.93 3.73 31.16
N VAL A 38 20.89 3.26 31.87
CA VAL A 38 19.80 2.50 31.24
C VAL A 38 18.99 3.37 30.27
N LEU A 39 18.85 4.67 30.52
CA LEU A 39 18.22 5.59 29.58
C LEU A 39 19.06 5.82 28.32
N LEU A 40 20.37 5.96 28.45
CA LEU A 40 21.26 6.13 27.30
C LEU A 40 21.25 4.89 26.41
N GLU A 41 21.30 3.70 27.02
CA GLU A 41 21.18 2.42 26.32
C GLU A 41 19.80 2.28 25.65
N GLY A 42 18.72 2.55 26.39
CA GLY A 42 17.37 2.49 25.85
C GLY A 42 17.13 3.50 24.73
N PHE A 43 17.71 4.69 24.80
CA PHE A 43 17.66 5.68 23.74
C PHE A 43 18.38 5.20 22.48
N GLY A 44 19.58 4.62 22.62
CA GLY A 44 20.31 4.02 21.51
C GLY A 44 19.48 2.95 20.80
N HIS A 45 18.85 2.06 21.59
CA HIS A 45 17.98 1.02 21.05
C HIS A 45 16.74 1.60 20.34
N LEU A 46 16.11 2.64 20.90
CA LEU A 46 14.96 3.29 20.26
C LEU A 46 15.33 3.96 18.94
N VAL A 47 16.51 4.59 18.86
CA VAL A 47 17.03 5.17 17.61
C VAL A 47 17.28 4.08 16.57
N GLU A 48 17.88 2.96 16.97
CA GLU A 48 18.10 1.81 16.08
C GLU A 48 16.78 1.23 15.54
N GLN A 49 15.79 1.02 16.41
CA GLN A 49 14.46 0.56 16.02
C GLN A 49 13.77 1.56 15.09
N LEU A 50 13.88 2.87 15.37
CA LEU A 50 13.30 3.91 14.54
C LEU A 50 13.92 3.92 13.14
N ASN A 51 15.24 3.81 13.05
CA ASN A 51 15.93 3.74 11.76
C ASN A 51 15.52 2.49 10.99
N LYS A 52 15.52 1.32 11.64
CA LYS A 52 15.10 0.05 11.02
C LYS A 52 13.66 0.09 10.51
N THR A 53 12.74 0.60 11.32
CA THR A 53 11.32 0.72 10.91
C THR A 53 11.12 1.73 9.78
N GLN A 54 11.91 2.81 9.74
CA GLN A 54 11.92 3.75 8.62
C GLN A 54 12.45 3.13 7.33
N GLU A 55 13.52 2.32 7.41
CA GLU A 55 14.05 1.56 6.28
C GLU A 55 13.02 0.55 5.75
N GLU A 56 12.43 -0.27 6.63
CA GLU A 56 11.38 -1.24 6.25
C GLU A 56 10.16 -0.53 5.61
N LEU A 57 9.78 0.63 6.13
CA LEU A 57 8.69 1.43 5.57
C LEU A 57 9.04 1.96 4.18
N ALA A 58 10.27 2.43 3.97
CA ALA A 58 10.75 2.89 2.67
C ALA A 58 10.77 1.74 1.65
N GLU A 59 11.24 0.56 2.05
CA GLU A 59 11.22 -0.65 1.22
C GLU A 59 9.79 -1.06 0.84
N LEU A 60 8.87 -1.08 1.80
CA LEU A 60 7.46 -1.41 1.57
C LEU A 60 6.77 -0.41 0.64
N LYS A 61 7.08 0.88 0.76
CA LYS A 61 6.57 1.91 -0.15
C LYS A 61 7.05 1.68 -1.59
N ASN A 62 8.34 1.40 -1.75
CA ASN A 62 8.94 1.10 -3.05
C ASN A 62 8.35 -0.18 -3.66
N LEU A 63 8.20 -1.24 -2.86
CA LEU A 63 7.58 -2.48 -3.31
C LEU A 63 6.13 -2.26 -3.76
N ARG A 64 5.33 -1.53 -2.97
CA ARG A 64 3.95 -1.19 -3.33
C ARG A 64 3.90 -0.42 -4.64
N GLU A 65 4.78 0.54 -4.86
CA GLU A 65 4.82 1.31 -6.10
C GLU A 65 5.13 0.41 -7.31
N LYS A 66 6.11 -0.49 -7.17
CA LYS A 66 6.44 -1.49 -8.19
C LYS A 66 5.26 -2.43 -8.48
N GLU A 67 4.59 -2.94 -7.45
CA GLU A 67 3.43 -3.82 -7.61
C GLU A 67 2.27 -3.12 -8.30
N VAL A 68 2.01 -1.85 -7.98
CA VAL A 68 0.98 -1.05 -8.66
C VAL A 68 1.32 -0.86 -10.13
N GLU A 69 2.57 -0.54 -10.44
CA GLU A 69 3.03 -0.38 -11.82
C GLU A 69 2.92 -1.70 -12.62
N GLN A 70 3.34 -2.81 -12.03
CA GLN A 70 3.19 -4.14 -12.63
C GLN A 70 1.72 -4.49 -12.85
N PHE A 71 0.85 -4.25 -11.86
CA PHE A 71 -0.58 -4.49 -11.98
C PHE A 71 -1.21 -3.64 -13.08
N ARG A 72 -0.76 -2.39 -13.25
CA ARG A 72 -1.18 -1.51 -14.35
C ARG A 72 -0.81 -2.10 -15.70
N GLY A 73 0.46 -2.48 -15.90
CA GLY A 73 0.93 -3.09 -17.15
C GLY A 73 0.14 -4.34 -17.52
N ILE A 74 0.00 -5.28 -16.58
CA ILE A 74 -0.78 -6.52 -16.77
C ILE A 74 -2.24 -6.21 -17.11
N SER A 75 -2.84 -5.23 -16.43
CA SER A 75 -4.22 -4.83 -16.68
C SER A 75 -4.43 -4.25 -18.08
N GLU A 76 -3.50 -3.41 -18.54
CA GLU A 76 -3.54 -2.83 -19.89
C GLU A 76 -3.38 -3.89 -20.98
N GLU A 77 -2.42 -4.81 -20.82
CA GLU A 77 -2.26 -5.95 -21.73
C GLU A 77 -3.51 -6.82 -21.79
N TRP A 78 -4.15 -7.07 -20.64
CA TRP A 78 -5.37 -7.84 -20.57
C TRP A 78 -6.53 -7.14 -21.29
N ILE A 79 -6.67 -5.82 -21.11
CA ILE A 79 -7.65 -5.00 -21.82
C ILE A 79 -7.43 -5.04 -23.33
N GLN A 80 -6.18 -4.92 -23.78
CA GLN A 80 -5.85 -4.97 -25.21
C GLN A 80 -6.21 -6.34 -25.80
N ARG A 81 -5.85 -7.43 -25.14
CA ARG A 81 -6.22 -8.80 -25.55
C ARG A 81 -7.73 -8.99 -25.58
N GLU A 82 -8.45 -8.54 -24.55
CA GLU A 82 -9.91 -8.65 -24.49
C GLU A 82 -10.57 -7.90 -25.65
N ASN A 83 -10.08 -6.70 -25.99
CA ASN A 83 -10.56 -5.95 -27.15
C ASN A 83 -10.27 -6.68 -28.47
N GLY A 84 -9.08 -7.28 -28.61
CA GLY A 84 -8.73 -8.11 -29.76
C GLY A 84 -9.67 -9.30 -29.93
N TYR A 85 -9.95 -10.04 -28.86
CA TYR A 85 -10.90 -11.16 -28.88
C TYR A 85 -12.32 -10.70 -29.23
N LYS A 86 -12.79 -9.57 -28.68
CA LYS A 86 -14.11 -9.01 -29.03
C LYS A 86 -14.20 -8.60 -30.50
N ALA A 87 -13.13 -8.03 -31.05
CA ALA A 87 -13.07 -7.68 -32.46
C ALA A 87 -13.13 -8.93 -33.35
N GLU A 88 -12.39 -9.98 -33.00
CA GLU A 88 -12.38 -11.22 -33.76
C GLU A 88 -13.72 -11.96 -33.67
N ILE A 89 -14.35 -12.02 -32.49
CA ILE A 89 -15.70 -12.56 -32.34
C ILE A 89 -16.68 -11.81 -33.26
N LYS A 90 -16.62 -10.47 -33.28
CA LYS A 90 -17.47 -9.67 -34.16
C LYS A 90 -17.19 -9.94 -35.64
N ARG A 91 -15.92 -10.16 -36.02
CA ARG A 91 -15.53 -10.50 -37.39
C ARG A 91 -16.14 -11.85 -37.79
N LEU A 92 -16.04 -12.87 -36.95
CA LEU A 92 -16.61 -14.20 -37.17
C LEU A 92 -18.15 -14.16 -37.26
N GLU A 93 -18.81 -13.40 -36.38
CA GLU A 93 -20.25 -13.16 -36.44
C GLU A 93 -20.68 -12.56 -37.80
N LEU A 94 -19.91 -11.63 -38.34
CA LEU A 94 -20.19 -11.01 -39.64
C LEU A 94 -20.00 -11.98 -40.81
N VAL A 95 -19.00 -12.88 -40.73
CA VAL A 95 -18.80 -13.92 -41.74
C VAL A 95 -19.98 -14.88 -41.73
N LEU A 96 -20.36 -15.40 -40.55
CA LEU A 96 -21.50 -16.31 -40.39
C LEU A 96 -22.82 -15.70 -40.87
N ALA A 97 -23.05 -14.42 -40.57
CA ALA A 97 -24.24 -13.70 -41.03
C ALA A 97 -24.31 -13.54 -42.55
N LYS A 98 -23.16 -13.53 -43.24
CA LYS A 98 -23.09 -13.39 -44.71
C LYS A 98 -23.13 -14.71 -45.46
N GLU A 99 -22.53 -15.77 -44.90
CA GLU A 99 -22.36 -17.05 -45.61
C GLU A 99 -23.56 -17.99 -45.47
N SER A 100 -24.42 -17.81 -44.48
CA SER A 100 -25.58 -18.68 -44.23
C SER A 100 -26.92 -17.98 -44.50
N LYS A 101 -27.88 -18.70 -45.10
CA LYS A 101 -29.26 -18.20 -45.37
C LYS A 101 -29.96 -17.66 -44.11
N ASP A 102 -29.73 -18.32 -42.97
CA ASP A 102 -30.30 -17.94 -41.67
C ASP A 102 -29.26 -17.33 -40.71
N GLY A 103 -28.05 -17.06 -41.21
CA GLY A 103 -26.89 -16.70 -40.38
C GLY A 103 -27.11 -15.49 -39.49
N LEU A 104 -27.82 -14.47 -39.99
CA LEU A 104 -28.15 -13.27 -39.21
C LEU A 104 -29.08 -13.58 -38.03
N ALA A 105 -30.08 -14.44 -38.22
CA ALA A 105 -31.01 -14.84 -37.18
C ALA A 105 -30.30 -15.70 -36.12
N SER A 106 -29.47 -16.65 -36.55
CA SER A 106 -28.66 -17.49 -35.65
C SER A 106 -27.69 -16.67 -34.80
N VAL A 107 -26.98 -15.70 -35.39
CA VAL A 107 -26.06 -14.80 -34.67
C VAL A 107 -26.83 -13.94 -33.66
N THR A 108 -28.01 -13.46 -34.02
CA THR A 108 -28.84 -12.62 -33.13
C THR A 108 -29.32 -13.43 -31.92
N LEU A 109 -29.76 -14.67 -32.12
CA LEU A 109 -30.13 -15.57 -31.02
C LEU A 109 -28.94 -15.91 -30.12
N ALA A 110 -27.77 -16.24 -30.70
CA ALA A 110 -26.56 -16.53 -29.94
C ALA A 110 -26.11 -15.30 -29.12
N ARG A 111 -26.26 -14.09 -29.66
CA ARG A 111 -25.96 -12.84 -28.94
C ARG A 111 -26.85 -12.61 -27.73
N HIS A 112 -28.13 -12.99 -27.80
CA HIS A 112 -29.05 -12.86 -26.66
C HIS A 112 -28.59 -13.69 -25.46
N GLY A 113 -27.96 -14.84 -25.69
CA GLY A 113 -27.39 -15.71 -24.65
C GLY A 113 -25.91 -15.45 -24.31
N SER A 114 -25.30 -14.35 -24.79
CA SER A 114 -23.87 -14.13 -24.60
C SER A 114 -23.50 -13.87 -23.14
N LEU A 115 -22.55 -14.65 -22.62
CA LEU A 115 -21.98 -14.47 -21.27
C LEU A 115 -21.00 -13.29 -21.17
N ILE A 116 -20.60 -12.70 -22.31
CA ILE A 116 -19.60 -11.64 -22.36
C ILE A 116 -20.25 -10.29 -21.98
N ASN A 117 -19.96 -9.82 -20.77
CA ASN A 117 -20.46 -8.53 -20.29
C ASN A 117 -19.74 -7.35 -20.97
N ARG A 118 -20.40 -6.73 -21.95
CA ARG A 118 -19.88 -5.57 -22.70
C ARG A 118 -19.64 -4.32 -21.86
N SER A 119 -20.34 -4.18 -20.74
CA SER A 119 -20.21 -3.03 -19.83
C SER A 119 -19.14 -3.22 -18.74
N GLY A 120 -18.76 -4.48 -18.45
CA GLY A 120 -17.80 -4.84 -17.41
C GLY A 120 -16.43 -4.21 -17.64
N THR A 121 -15.89 -4.37 -18.85
CA THR A 121 -14.57 -3.82 -19.23
C THR A 121 -14.51 -2.31 -19.13
N LYS A 122 -15.55 -1.58 -19.56
CA LYS A 122 -15.57 -0.12 -19.47
C LYS A 122 -15.58 0.36 -18.02
N ARG A 123 -16.33 -0.32 -17.15
CA ARG A 123 -16.34 -0.02 -15.71
C ARG A 123 -14.99 -0.33 -15.07
N PHE A 124 -14.36 -1.44 -15.45
CA PHE A 124 -13.03 -1.80 -14.99
C PHE A 124 -11.96 -0.78 -15.43
N GLN A 125 -11.95 -0.39 -16.71
CA GLN A 125 -11.06 0.66 -17.22
C GLN A 125 -11.27 2.00 -16.52
N ALA A 126 -12.52 2.41 -16.29
CA ALA A 126 -12.82 3.64 -15.54
C ALA A 126 -12.31 3.57 -14.10
N ARG A 127 -12.40 2.40 -13.45
CA ARG A 127 -11.89 2.17 -12.10
C ARG A 127 -10.35 2.21 -12.07
N LEU A 128 -9.66 1.62 -13.06
CA LEU A 128 -8.20 1.69 -13.22
C LEU A 128 -7.74 3.14 -13.39
N LYS A 129 -8.38 3.90 -14.29
CA LYS A 129 -8.04 5.33 -14.50
C LYS A 129 -8.24 6.19 -13.25
N ARG A 130 -9.24 5.88 -12.42
CA ARG A 130 -9.44 6.57 -11.13
C ARG A 130 -8.36 6.21 -10.11
N MET A 131 -7.94 4.95 -10.08
CA MET A 131 -6.85 4.52 -9.20
C MET A 131 -5.53 5.20 -9.60
N SER A 132 -5.27 5.39 -10.90
CA SER A 132 -4.08 6.13 -11.35
C SER A 132 -4.16 7.62 -11.01
N SER A 133 -5.30 8.28 -11.25
CA SER A 133 -5.43 9.73 -10.98
C SER A 133 -5.41 10.09 -9.50
N SER A 134 -5.76 9.15 -8.61
CA SER A 134 -5.79 9.40 -7.17
C SER A 134 -4.40 9.32 -6.53
N GLN A 135 -3.42 8.72 -7.21
CA GLN A 135 -2.03 8.67 -6.73
C GLN A 135 -1.26 9.96 -7.03
N ASP A 136 -1.52 10.60 -8.18
CA ASP A 136 -0.87 11.87 -8.54
C ASP A 136 -1.30 13.06 -7.65
N ALA A 137 -2.44 12.94 -6.95
CA ALA A 137 -2.95 13.95 -6.03
C ALA A 137 -2.50 13.75 -4.56
N GLY A 138 -1.72 12.69 -4.29
CA GLY A 138 -1.35 12.24 -2.95
C GLY A 138 0.06 12.61 -2.48
N THR A 139 0.71 13.59 -3.12
CA THR A 139 2.03 14.10 -2.70
C THR A 139 1.88 15.52 -2.13
N PRO A 140 1.97 15.72 -0.80
CA PRO A 140 2.38 17.00 -0.23
C PRO A 140 3.88 17.22 -0.41
#